data_AF-A0A957LH24-F1
#
_entry.id   AF-A0A957LH24-F1
#
_cell.length_a   1.000
_cell.length_b   1.000
_cell.length_c   1.000
_cell.angle_alpha   90.00
_cell.angle_beta   90.00
_cell.angle_gamma   90.00
#
_symmetry.space_group_name_H-M   'P 1'
#
loop_
_entity.id
_entity.type
_entity.pdbx_description
1 polymer ?
#
loop_
_entity_poly.entity_id
_entity_poly.type
_entity_poly.pdbx_seq_one_letter_code
_entity_poly.pdbx_strand_id
1 'polypeptide(L)'
;MFNKRIRWSFLALLVMSLAAVACQPQTVEVTRVVTETVTETVTEEVEVEVPVEVTRVVVETETVTEEVEVEKAPLGSEERPIQVLFVPSVDTDVIVSGGDVLASALEDATGLNFEVSVPTSYAATIEEMCASPDDTIGFIPAQGYVLANQRCGVTVGGAAVRFGLSWYAAQFVVPADSEAES
;
A
#
# COMPACT_ATOMS: atom_id res chain seq x y z
N MET A 1 -0.60 -23.05 -57.06
CA MET A 1 -1.93 -23.04 -56.39
C MET A 1 -1.85 -23.92 -55.16
N PHE A 2 -1.60 -23.33 -53.98
CA PHE A 2 -1.49 -24.09 -52.73
C PHE A 2 -2.86 -24.63 -52.32
N ASN A 3 -2.96 -25.95 -52.20
CA ASN A 3 -4.21 -26.66 -52.02
C ASN A 3 -4.88 -26.22 -50.70
N LYS A 4 -6.18 -25.89 -50.73
CA LYS A 4 -6.92 -25.32 -49.58
C LYS A 4 -6.79 -26.19 -48.32
N ARG A 5 -6.68 -27.51 -48.51
CA ARG A 5 -6.44 -28.50 -47.45
C ARG A 5 -5.09 -28.32 -46.74
N ILE A 6 -4.02 -28.03 -47.49
CA ILE A 6 -2.67 -27.83 -46.94
C ILE A 6 -2.62 -26.55 -46.10
N ARG A 7 -3.29 -25.48 -46.53
CA ARG A 7 -3.37 -24.22 -45.76
C ARG A 7 -4.09 -24.40 -44.43
N TRP A 8 -5.14 -25.23 -44.38
CA TRP A 8 -5.88 -25.50 -43.15
C TRP A 8 -5.10 -26.41 -42.21
N SER A 9 -4.34 -27.38 -42.73
CA SER A 9 -3.43 -28.20 -41.93
C SER A 9 -2.32 -27.37 -41.29
N PHE A 10 -1.71 -26.42 -42.00
CA PHE A 10 -0.70 -25.53 -41.43
C PHE A 10 -1.28 -24.58 -40.37
N LEU A 11 -2.50 -24.07 -40.57
CA LEU A 11 -3.16 -23.22 -39.58
C LEU A 11 -3.50 -24.01 -38.30
N ALA A 12 -3.97 -25.25 -38.44
CA ALA A 12 -4.25 -26.12 -37.29
C ALA A 12 -2.98 -26.48 -36.52
N LEU A 13 -1.86 -26.73 -37.21
CA LEU A 13 -0.57 -27.04 -36.60
C LEU A 13 0.02 -25.83 -35.86
N LEU A 14 -0.14 -24.62 -36.40
CA LEU A 14 0.28 -23.37 -35.76
C LEU A 14 -0.54 -23.09 -34.49
N VAL A 15 -1.86 -23.28 -34.52
CA VAL A 15 -2.72 -23.07 -33.35
C VAL A 15 -2.43 -24.10 -32.26
N MET A 16 -2.15 -25.35 -32.64
CA MET A 16 -1.83 -26.42 -31.69
C MET A 16 -0.44 -26.25 -31.05
N SER A 17 0.52 -25.64 -31.76
CA SER A 17 1.82 -25.31 -31.17
C SER A 17 1.76 -24.15 -30.17
N LEU A 18 0.85 -23.17 -30.36
CA LEU A 18 0.64 -22.09 -29.39
C LEU A 18 -0.02 -22.59 -28.09
N ALA A 19 -0.85 -23.63 -28.15
CA ALA A 19 -1.51 -24.19 -26.95
C ALA A 19 -0.54 -24.95 -26.02
N ALA A 20 0.57 -25.48 -26.53
CA ALA A 20 1.54 -26.25 -25.74
C ALA A 20 2.43 -25.36 -24.83
N VAL A 21 2.55 -24.06 -25.11
CA VAL A 21 3.36 -23.12 -24.31
C VAL A 21 2.63 -22.65 -23.05
N ALA A 22 1.31 -22.79 -22.98
CA ALA A 22 0.50 -22.34 -21.85
C ALA A 22 0.47 -23.32 -20.65
N CYS A 23 1.12 -24.48 -20.75
CA CYS A 23 1.14 -25.51 -19.71
C CYS A 23 2.57 -25.88 -19.30
N GLN A 24 3.30 -24.92 -18.71
CA GLN A 24 4.44 -25.25 -17.86
C GLN A 24 4.06 -24.94 -16.40
N PRO A 25 4.10 -25.93 -15.48
CA PRO A 25 3.95 -25.64 -14.06
C PRO A 25 5.19 -24.90 -13.57
N GLN A 26 4.99 -23.67 -13.09
CA GLN A 26 6.03 -22.91 -12.41
C GLN A 26 6.13 -23.44 -10.98
N THR A 27 7.25 -24.08 -10.63
CA THR A 27 7.56 -24.46 -9.26
C THR A 27 8.02 -23.21 -8.51
N VAL A 28 7.17 -22.71 -7.61
CA VAL A 28 7.52 -21.63 -6.68
C VAL A 28 8.24 -22.27 -5.49
N GLU A 29 9.56 -22.07 -5.41
CA GLU A 29 10.30 -22.35 -4.18
C GLU A 29 9.91 -21.33 -3.11
N VAL A 30 9.38 -21.84 -2.00
CA VAL A 30 9.03 -21.08 -0.81
C VAL A 30 10.32 -20.77 -0.07
N THR A 31 10.93 -19.62 -0.36
CA THR A 31 12.00 -19.08 0.48
C THR A 31 11.35 -18.38 1.66
N ARG A 32 11.53 -19.01 2.81
CA ARG A 32 11.22 -18.59 4.18
C ARG A 32 11.48 -17.09 4.40
N VAL A 33 10.43 -16.40 4.87
CA VAL A 33 10.43 -15.02 5.37
C VAL A 33 11.57 -14.82 6.37
N VAL A 34 12.56 -14.05 5.96
CA VAL A 34 13.51 -13.37 6.84
C VAL A 34 13.03 -11.94 6.92
N THR A 35 12.83 -11.47 8.15
CA THR A 35 12.48 -10.12 8.56
C THR A 35 13.15 -9.08 7.66
N GLU A 36 12.36 -8.37 6.86
CA GLU A 36 12.85 -7.33 5.97
C GLU A 36 13.00 -6.05 6.79
N THR A 37 14.19 -5.84 7.34
CA THR A 37 14.63 -4.52 7.79
C THR A 37 14.78 -3.66 6.54
N VAL A 38 13.84 -2.73 6.34
CA VAL A 38 13.85 -1.78 5.22
C VAL A 38 14.99 -0.77 5.46
N THR A 39 16.12 -0.99 4.80
CA THR A 39 17.26 -0.07 4.78
C THR A 39 17.02 1.01 3.72
N GLU A 40 16.72 2.23 4.15
CA GLU A 40 16.65 3.39 3.28
C GLU A 40 18.07 4.01 3.17
N THR A 41 18.69 3.93 1.99
CA THR A 41 20.06 4.39 1.76
C THR A 41 20.06 5.85 1.31
N VAL A 42 20.57 6.76 2.15
CA VAL A 42 20.85 8.15 1.78
C VAL A 42 22.36 8.32 1.62
N THR A 43 22.80 8.69 0.42
CA THR A 43 24.21 8.93 0.08
C THR A 43 24.55 10.39 0.33
N GLU A 44 25.46 10.67 1.28
CA GLU A 44 26.06 12.00 1.46
C GLU A 44 27.53 11.95 1.03
N GLU A 45 27.90 12.74 0.02
CA GLU A 45 29.26 12.82 -0.52
C GLU A 45 30.05 13.91 0.23
N VAL A 46 31.06 13.52 1.00
CA VAL A 46 32.00 14.47 1.66
C VAL A 46 33.34 14.45 0.93
N GLU A 47 33.67 15.54 0.23
CA GLU A 47 34.95 15.73 -0.46
C GLU A 47 36.05 16.17 0.53
N VAL A 48 37.12 15.39 0.66
CA VAL A 48 38.32 15.75 1.44
C VAL A 48 39.43 16.16 0.49
N GLU A 49 39.81 17.45 0.50
CA GLU A 49 40.93 17.95 -0.31
C GLU A 49 42.29 17.72 0.37
N VAL A 50 43.23 17.09 -0.34
CA VAL A 50 44.63 16.96 0.08
C VAL A 50 45.53 17.62 -0.98
N PRO A 51 46.37 18.63 -0.66
CA PRO A 51 47.25 19.24 -1.64
C PRO A 51 48.49 18.37 -1.90
N VAL A 52 48.87 18.24 -3.18
CA VAL A 52 49.89 17.30 -3.69
C VAL A 52 51.15 18.00 -4.17
N GLU A 53 52.34 17.45 -3.87
CA GLU A 53 53.56 17.69 -4.63
C GLU A 53 53.88 16.53 -5.60
N VAL A 54 53.88 16.89 -6.90
CA VAL A 54 54.65 16.37 -8.03
C VAL A 54 54.96 14.86 -8.07
N THR A 55 54.10 14.08 -8.73
CA THR A 55 54.38 13.16 -9.86
C THR A 55 53.19 12.19 -9.97
N ARG A 56 52.39 12.31 -11.05
CA ARG A 56 51.24 11.47 -11.42
C ARG A 56 50.29 11.15 -10.24
N VAL A 57 49.37 12.08 -9.98
CA VAL A 57 48.28 11.87 -9.02
C VAL A 57 47.14 11.17 -9.74
N VAL A 58 46.99 9.86 -9.50
CA VAL A 58 45.71 9.19 -9.65
C VAL A 58 44.99 9.45 -8.33
N VAL A 59 44.01 10.35 -8.34
CA VAL A 59 43.12 10.55 -7.20
C VAL A 59 42.16 9.36 -7.23
N GLU A 60 42.49 8.30 -6.50
CA GLU A 60 41.52 7.26 -6.16
C GLU A 60 40.62 7.85 -5.07
N THR A 61 39.46 8.34 -5.48
CA THR A 61 38.36 8.66 -4.58
C THR A 61 37.80 7.35 -4.04
N GLU A 62 38.32 6.90 -2.89
CA GLU A 62 37.67 5.86 -2.11
C GLU A 62 36.40 6.45 -1.48
N THR A 63 35.25 6.14 -2.06
CA THR A 63 33.95 6.39 -1.46
C THR A 63 33.79 5.46 -0.26
N VAL A 64 34.01 5.98 0.95
CA VAL A 64 33.67 5.27 2.18
C VAL A 64 32.15 5.35 2.34
N THR A 65 31.45 4.30 1.92
CA THR A 65 30.02 4.13 2.18
C THR A 65 29.86 3.72 3.64
N GLU A 66 29.60 4.68 4.52
CA GLU A 66 29.23 4.40 5.91
C GLU A 66 27.72 4.11 5.94
N GLU A 67 27.34 2.85 6.21
CA GLU A 67 25.95 2.44 6.38
C GLU A 67 25.45 2.92 7.75
N VAL A 68 24.78 4.08 7.79
CA VAL A 68 24.11 4.56 9.00
C VAL A 68 22.74 3.87 9.10
N GLU A 69 22.62 2.92 10.01
CA GLU A 69 21.35 2.28 10.37
C GLU A 69 20.49 3.29 11.15
N VAL A 70 19.52 3.91 10.48
CA VAL A 70 18.55 4.81 11.13
C VAL A 70 17.47 3.95 11.80
N GLU A 71 17.62 3.72 13.10
CA GLU A 71 16.61 3.05 13.91
C GLU A 71 15.33 3.90 13.96
N LYS A 72 14.20 3.38 13.45
CA LYS A 72 12.91 4.07 13.51
C LYS A 72 12.49 4.25 14.97
N ALA A 73 11.94 5.42 15.30
CA ALA A 73 11.37 5.67 16.61
C ALA A 73 10.28 4.61 16.98
N PRO A 74 10.10 4.31 18.28
CA PRO A 74 9.10 3.34 18.72
C PRO A 74 7.69 3.70 18.23
N LEU A 75 6.92 2.69 17.83
CA LEU A 75 5.52 2.86 17.41
C LEU A 75 4.67 3.47 18.53
N GLY A 76 3.92 4.52 18.21
CA GLY A 76 3.08 5.25 19.17
C GLY A 76 3.88 6.22 20.06
N SER A 77 5.15 6.50 19.75
CA SER A 77 5.88 7.62 20.36
C SER A 77 5.45 8.96 19.76
N GLU A 78 5.83 10.07 20.39
CA GLU A 78 5.58 11.42 19.85
C GLU A 78 6.25 11.60 18.46
N GLU A 79 7.40 10.95 18.23
CA GLU A 79 8.14 11.00 16.97
C GLU A 79 7.58 10.04 15.91
N ARG A 80 6.77 9.05 16.31
CA ARG A 80 6.12 8.09 15.42
C ARG A 80 4.73 7.70 15.94
N PRO A 81 3.73 8.59 15.82
CA PRO A 81 2.36 8.29 16.21
C PRO A 81 1.75 7.21 15.32
N ILE A 82 0.68 6.56 15.81
CA ILE A 82 -0.15 5.68 15.00
C ILE A 82 -1.11 6.55 14.19
N GLN A 83 -1.06 6.42 12.86
CA GLN A 83 -1.89 7.19 11.95
C GLN A 83 -3.29 6.60 11.89
N VAL A 84 -4.30 7.43 12.11
CA VAL A 84 -5.71 7.08 12.01
C VAL A 84 -6.31 7.80 10.81
N LEU A 85 -6.54 7.04 9.74
CA LEU A 85 -7.03 7.58 8.49
C LEU A 85 -8.55 7.45 8.38
N PHE A 86 -9.21 8.57 8.09
CA PHE A 86 -10.60 8.56 7.68
C PHE A 86 -10.72 8.91 6.20
N VAL A 87 -11.61 8.21 5.50
CA VAL A 87 -11.96 8.59 4.13
C VAL A 87 -12.73 9.92 4.11
N PRO A 88 -12.59 10.75 3.05
CA PRO A 88 -13.31 12.03 2.92
C PRO A 88 -14.78 11.78 2.56
N SER A 89 -15.54 11.26 3.51
CA SER A 89 -16.95 10.82 3.33
C SER A 89 -17.97 11.89 3.69
N VAL A 90 -17.57 12.85 4.51
CA VAL A 90 -18.34 14.01 4.94
C VAL A 90 -17.38 15.19 5.07
N ASP A 91 -17.82 16.28 5.71
CA ASP A 91 -16.99 17.43 6.00
C ASP A 91 -15.72 17.03 6.78
N THR A 92 -14.56 17.48 6.29
CA THR A 92 -13.25 17.09 6.84
C THR A 92 -13.03 17.63 8.25
N ASP A 93 -13.48 18.85 8.54
CA ASP A 93 -13.26 19.46 9.85
C ASP A 93 -14.09 18.75 10.92
N VAL A 94 -15.28 18.26 10.56
CA VAL A 94 -16.10 17.41 11.43
C VAL A 94 -15.41 16.07 11.70
N ILE A 95 -14.76 15.48 10.70
CA ILE A 95 -14.03 14.22 10.86
C ILE A 95 -12.80 14.43 11.76
N VAL A 96 -12.00 15.46 11.52
CA VAL A 96 -10.79 15.74 12.30
C VAL A 96 -11.15 16.03 13.75
N SER A 97 -12.11 16.91 14.01
CA SER A 97 -12.54 17.22 15.38
C SER A 97 -13.12 16.00 16.12
N GLY A 98 -13.88 15.12 15.44
CA GLY A 98 -14.31 13.85 16.02
C GLY A 98 -13.16 12.85 16.18
N GLY A 99 -12.19 12.92 15.28
CA GLY A 99 -10.95 12.17 15.29
C GLY A 99 -10.07 12.50 16.48
N ASP A 100 -9.91 13.77 16.82
CA ASP A 100 -9.14 14.22 17.98
C ASP A 100 -9.72 13.64 19.27
N VAL A 101 -11.05 13.59 19.38
CA VAL A 101 -11.72 12.94 20.52
C VAL A 101 -11.41 11.44 20.59
N LEU A 102 -11.38 10.76 19.44
CA LEU A 102 -10.98 9.36 19.36
C LEU A 102 -9.50 9.17 19.73
N ALA A 103 -8.60 10.00 19.21
CA ALA A 103 -7.17 9.96 19.47
C ALA A 103 -6.89 10.14 20.96
N SER A 104 -7.47 11.15 21.61
CA SER A 104 -7.33 11.35 23.06
C SER A 104 -7.86 10.14 23.86
N ALA A 105 -8.99 9.56 23.46
CA ALA A 105 -9.53 8.39 24.16
C ALA A 105 -8.64 7.14 23.99
N LEU A 106 -7.99 6.98 22.84
CA LEU A 106 -7.04 5.91 22.59
C LEU A 106 -5.73 6.13 23.36
N GLU A 107 -5.25 7.37 23.40
CA GLU A 107 -4.08 7.76 24.20
C GLU A 107 -4.32 7.47 25.69
N ASP A 108 -5.45 7.93 26.24
CA ASP A 108 -5.83 7.65 27.63
C ASP A 108 -5.90 6.14 27.95
N ALA A 109 -6.34 5.34 26.97
CA ALA A 109 -6.51 3.90 27.14
C ALA A 109 -5.22 3.08 26.96
N THR A 110 -4.28 3.55 26.14
CA THR A 110 -3.12 2.77 25.69
C THR A 110 -1.78 3.38 26.08
N GLY A 111 -1.73 4.68 26.36
CA GLY A 111 -0.51 5.46 26.56
C GLY A 111 0.30 5.69 25.28
N LEU A 112 -0.30 5.48 24.10
CA LEU A 112 0.33 5.69 22.79
C LEU A 112 -0.20 6.97 22.13
N ASN A 113 0.61 7.58 21.27
CA ASN A 113 0.24 8.74 20.49
C ASN A 113 -0.48 8.33 19.20
N PHE A 114 -1.53 9.06 18.85
CA PHE A 114 -2.32 8.86 17.63
C PHE A 114 -2.50 10.18 16.91
N GLU A 115 -2.38 10.16 15.59
CA GLU A 115 -2.65 11.33 14.74
C GLU A 115 -3.78 11.01 13.77
N VAL A 116 -4.78 11.88 13.69
CA VAL A 116 -5.89 11.70 12.77
C VAL A 116 -5.68 12.53 11.52
N SER A 117 -5.85 11.91 10.35
CA SER A 117 -5.82 12.60 9.07
C SER A 117 -6.95 12.17 8.15
N VAL A 118 -7.27 13.05 7.19
CA VAL A 118 -8.26 12.79 6.15
C VAL A 118 -7.60 12.97 4.78
N PRO A 119 -7.22 11.88 4.11
CA PRO A 119 -6.61 11.96 2.80
C PRO A 119 -7.55 12.57 1.76
N THR A 120 -6.97 13.11 0.68
CA THR A 120 -7.70 13.89 -0.34
C THR A 120 -8.70 13.08 -1.17
N SER A 121 -8.65 11.74 -1.09
CA SER A 121 -9.60 10.85 -1.74
C SER A 121 -9.61 9.47 -1.08
N TYR A 122 -10.67 8.69 -1.34
CA TYR A 122 -10.73 7.28 -0.93
C TYR A 122 -9.55 6.45 -1.45
N ALA A 123 -9.08 6.74 -2.67
CA ALA A 123 -7.93 6.06 -3.23
C ALA A 123 -6.66 6.44 -2.48
N ALA A 124 -6.46 7.74 -2.20
CA ALA A 124 -5.32 8.21 -1.43
C ALA A 124 -5.26 7.57 -0.03
N THR A 125 -6.41 7.40 0.63
CA THR A 125 -6.47 6.67 1.90
C THR A 125 -5.94 5.24 1.78
N ILE A 126 -6.32 4.51 0.72
CA ILE A 126 -5.83 3.14 0.51
C ILE A 126 -4.33 3.13 0.22
N GLU A 127 -3.83 4.04 -0.61
CA GLU A 127 -2.40 4.12 -0.91
C GLU A 127 -1.57 4.47 0.33
N GLU A 128 -2.06 5.36 1.19
CA GLU A 128 -1.40 5.72 2.44
C GLU A 128 -1.36 4.53 3.42
N MET A 129 -2.45 3.78 3.55
CA MET A 129 -2.45 2.52 4.32
C MET A 129 -1.46 1.49 3.76
N CYS A 130 -1.30 1.43 2.44
CA CYS A 130 -0.34 0.52 1.82
C CYS A 130 1.11 0.99 1.95
N ALA A 131 1.34 2.30 2.01
CA ALA A 131 2.68 2.88 2.15
C ALA A 131 3.24 2.68 3.58
N SER A 132 2.37 2.64 4.58
CA SER A 132 2.77 2.58 6.00
C SER A 132 1.94 1.54 6.77
N PRO A 133 2.10 0.23 6.45
CA PRO A 133 1.23 -0.82 6.99
C PRO A 133 1.42 -1.10 8.48
N ASP A 134 2.57 -0.71 9.05
CA ASP A 134 2.96 -1.04 10.44
C ASP A 134 2.50 -0.01 11.47
N ASP A 135 2.04 1.16 11.04
CA ASP A 135 1.66 2.28 11.90
C ASP A 135 0.34 2.95 11.50
N THR A 136 -0.45 2.33 10.62
CA THR A 136 -1.69 2.92 10.11
C THR A 136 -2.94 2.09 10.43
N ILE A 137 -4.00 2.77 10.87
CA ILE A 137 -5.35 2.25 11.04
C ILE A 137 -6.31 3.05 10.14
N GLY A 138 -7.15 2.36 9.37
CA GLY A 138 -8.09 3.00 8.44
C GLY A 138 -9.55 2.76 8.78
N PHE A 139 -10.34 3.84 8.81
CA PHE A 139 -11.80 3.80 8.85
C PHE A 139 -12.35 3.90 7.41
N ILE A 140 -12.38 2.76 6.72
CA ILE A 140 -12.71 2.64 5.30
C ILE A 140 -14.02 1.86 5.08
N PRO A 141 -14.77 2.12 3.98
CA PRO A 141 -15.96 1.33 3.67
C PRO A 141 -15.59 -0.08 3.19
N ALA A 142 -16.58 -0.97 3.13
CA ALA A 142 -16.39 -2.37 2.72
C ALA A 142 -15.66 -2.53 1.37
N GLN A 143 -15.99 -1.70 0.37
CA GLN A 143 -15.31 -1.77 -0.93
C GLN A 143 -13.85 -1.30 -0.85
N GLY A 144 -13.55 -0.28 -0.04
CA GLY A 144 -12.17 0.16 0.20
C GLY A 144 -11.35 -0.94 0.87
N TYR A 145 -11.92 -1.65 1.84
CA TYR A 145 -11.27 -2.81 2.47
C TYR A 145 -10.93 -3.91 1.46
N VAL A 146 -11.88 -4.29 0.59
CA VAL A 146 -11.62 -5.34 -0.43
C VAL A 146 -10.43 -4.95 -1.31
N LEU A 147 -10.35 -3.68 -1.71
CA LEU A 147 -9.23 -3.17 -2.52
C LEU A 147 -7.91 -3.17 -1.74
N ALA A 148 -7.90 -2.65 -0.52
CA ALA A 148 -6.70 -2.57 0.31
C ALA A 148 -6.16 -3.97 0.67
N ASN A 149 -7.04 -4.92 1.01
CA ASN A 149 -6.66 -6.30 1.28
C ASN A 149 -6.03 -6.97 0.05
N GLN A 150 -6.61 -6.79 -1.14
CA GLN A 150 -6.06 -7.33 -2.38
C GLN A 150 -4.72 -6.71 -2.78
N ARG A 151 -4.50 -5.42 -2.46
CA ARG A 151 -3.28 -4.69 -2.85
C ARG A 151 -2.12 -4.89 -1.89
N CYS A 152 -2.36 -4.71 -0.60
CA CYS A 152 -1.31 -4.65 0.41
C CYS A 152 -1.63 -5.44 1.69
N GLY A 153 -2.64 -6.32 1.64
CA GLY A 153 -2.89 -7.26 2.72
C GLY A 153 -3.52 -6.66 3.98
N VAL A 154 -4.10 -5.46 3.90
CA VAL A 154 -4.83 -4.84 5.02
C VAL A 154 -5.87 -5.82 5.59
N THR A 155 -5.91 -5.92 6.92
CA THR A 155 -6.81 -6.82 7.66
C THR A 155 -7.85 -6.03 8.46
N VAL A 156 -8.98 -6.68 8.77
CA VAL A 156 -10.04 -6.05 9.58
C VAL A 156 -9.73 -6.19 11.06
N GLY A 157 -9.52 -5.06 11.74
CA GLY A 157 -9.42 -5.02 13.21
C GLY A 157 -10.78 -4.91 13.91
N GLY A 158 -11.79 -4.32 13.25
CA GLY A 158 -13.12 -4.14 13.83
C GLY A 158 -14.16 -3.72 12.79
N ALA A 159 -15.44 -3.79 13.18
CA ALA A 159 -16.56 -3.36 12.36
C ALA A 159 -17.50 -2.47 13.18
N ALA A 160 -17.97 -1.39 12.57
CA ALA A 160 -18.95 -0.51 13.20
C ALA A 160 -20.31 -1.22 13.33
N VAL A 161 -20.93 -1.12 14.50
CA VAL A 161 -22.31 -1.60 14.73
C VAL A 161 -23.24 -0.40 14.85
N ARG A 162 -24.20 -0.29 13.94
CA ARG A 162 -25.18 0.79 13.89
C ARG A 162 -26.58 0.22 14.03
N PHE A 163 -27.34 0.71 15.01
CA PHE A 163 -28.69 0.21 15.33
C PHE A 163 -28.73 -1.31 15.58
N GLY A 164 -27.67 -1.87 16.18
CA GLY A 164 -27.54 -3.31 16.43
C GLY A 164 -27.12 -4.15 15.22
N LEU A 165 -26.81 -3.53 14.08
CA LEU A 165 -26.39 -4.21 12.86
C LEU A 165 -24.93 -3.89 12.52
N SER A 166 -24.14 -4.91 12.22
CA SER A 166 -22.76 -4.81 11.72
C SER A 166 -22.67 -4.71 10.19
N TRP A 167 -23.81 -4.53 9.52
CA TRP A 167 -23.92 -4.47 8.08
C TRP A 167 -24.96 -3.40 7.71
N TYR A 168 -24.90 -2.93 6.46
CA TYR A 168 -25.88 -2.03 5.88
C TYR A 168 -26.29 -2.54 4.49
N ALA A 169 -27.51 -2.23 4.07
CA ALA A 169 -27.99 -2.54 2.72
C ALA A 169 -27.62 -1.41 1.76
N ALA A 170 -27.25 -1.77 0.53
CA ALA A 170 -27.30 -0.84 -0.58
C ALA A 170 -28.76 -0.66 -1.01
N GLN A 171 -29.13 0.56 -1.38
CA GLN A 171 -30.47 0.87 -1.88
C GLN A 171 -30.39 1.65 -3.18
N PHE A 172 -31.30 1.34 -4.09
CA PHE A 172 -31.63 2.20 -5.23
C PHE A 172 -32.89 2.96 -4.85
N VAL A 173 -32.82 4.30 -4.86
CA VAL A 173 -33.95 5.16 -4.52
C VAL A 173 -34.38 5.88 -5.78
N VAL A 174 -35.65 5.71 -6.14
CA VAL A 174 -36.28 6.39 -7.27
C VAL A 174 -37.47 7.22 -6.78
N PRO A 175 -37.84 8.31 -7.49
CA PRO A 175 -39.09 9.01 -7.24
C PRO A 175 -40.29 8.05 -7.26
N ALA A 176 -41.31 8.36 -6.47
CA ALA A 176 -42.51 7.52 -6.36
C ALA A 176 -43.29 7.39 -7.68
N ASP A 177 -43.13 8.36 -8.58
CA ASP A 177 -43.71 8.42 -9.93
C ASP A 177 -42.74 7.97 -11.03
N SER A 178 -41.62 7.33 -10.66
CA SER A 178 -40.65 6.78 -11.61
C SER A 178 -41.19 5.55 -12.35
N GLU A 179 -40.82 5.42 -13.63
CA GLU A 179 -41.08 4.22 -14.44
C GLU A 179 -40.15 3.04 -14.12
N ALA A 180 -39.22 3.19 -13.15
CA ALA A 180 -38.29 2.13 -12.78
C ALA A 180 -39.03 0.93 -12.15
N GLU A 181 -38.78 -0.26 -12.70
CA GLU A 181 -39.31 -1.53 -12.20
C GLU A 181 -38.33 -2.19 -11.21
N SER A 182 -38.89 -2.97 -10.27
CA SER A 182 -38.15 -3.72 -9.24
C SER A 182 -37.56 -5.02 -9.74
#